data_AF-A9DRK3-F1
#
_entry.id   AF-A9DRK3-F1
#
_cell.length_a   1.000
_cell.length_b   1.000
_cell.length_c   1.000
_cell.angle_alpha   90.00
_cell.angle_beta   90.00
_cell.angle_gamma   90.00
#
_symmetry.space_group_name_H-M   'P 1'
#
loop_
_entity.id
_entity.type
_entity.pdbx_description
1 polymer ?
#
loop_
_entity_poly.entity_id
_entity_poly.type
_entity_poly.pdbx_seq_one_letter_code
_entity_poly.pdbx_strand_id
1 'polypeptide(L)'
;MSLTYNIRFKKKIVEKKQFKEFQEKHKNKILLISDIHTTDRSYVDSIFEDYTIEFDLGTASFIDFDILKKETDPQERNKLILSLHDKIVNEIYPEEDYFFSFNGDIIYQMRENGITKRNSKSSFYQNLD
;
A
#
# COMPACT_ATOMS: atom_id res chain seq x y z
N MET A 1 -9.24 -16.75 -3.13
CA MET A 1 -8.69 -15.68 -2.25
C MET A 1 -8.60 -14.38 -3.03
N SER A 2 -8.88 -13.24 -2.40
CA SER A 2 -8.59 -11.92 -3.00
C SER A 2 -7.08 -11.70 -3.04
N LEU A 3 -6.61 -10.95 -4.03
CA LEU A 3 -5.26 -10.39 -4.01
C LEU A 3 -5.46 -8.91 -3.70
N THR A 4 -5.18 -8.51 -2.47
CA THR A 4 -5.40 -7.14 -2.01
C THR A 4 -4.07 -6.60 -1.49
N TYR A 5 -3.63 -5.49 -2.07
CA TYR A 5 -2.48 -4.74 -1.55
C TYR A 5 -3.02 -3.55 -0.78
N ASN A 6 -2.39 -3.18 0.33
CA ASN A 6 -2.83 -2.03 1.10
C ASN A 6 -1.68 -1.05 1.36
N ILE A 7 -2.04 0.22 1.44
CA ILE A 7 -1.23 1.25 2.05
C ILE A 7 -1.92 1.62 3.35
N ARG A 8 -1.26 1.34 4.47
CA ARG A 8 -1.72 1.68 5.81
C ARG A 8 -0.89 2.82 6.35
N PHE A 9 -1.50 3.99 6.48
CA PHE A 9 -0.87 5.15 7.09
C PHE A 9 -0.89 5.02 8.62
N LYS A 10 0.21 5.39 9.27
CA LYS A 10 0.34 5.32 10.74
C LYS A 10 -0.54 6.32 11.50
N LYS A 11 -1.23 7.22 10.78
CA LYS A 11 -2.18 8.18 11.34
C LYS A 11 -3.38 8.36 10.41
N LYS A 12 -4.40 9.05 10.90
CA LYS A 12 -5.52 9.51 10.06
C LYS A 12 -5.05 10.51 9.02
N ILE A 13 -5.33 10.24 7.75
CA ILE A 13 -5.08 11.17 6.65
C ILE A 13 -6.37 11.86 6.19
N VAL A 14 -6.23 13.08 5.68
CA VAL A 14 -7.35 13.83 5.09
C VAL A 14 -7.40 13.54 3.60
N GLU A 15 -8.60 13.30 3.07
CA GLU A 15 -8.80 13.09 1.64
C GLU A 15 -8.44 14.34 0.83
N LYS A 16 -7.40 14.23 0.00
CA LYS A 16 -6.96 15.29 -0.91
C LYS A 16 -7.69 15.18 -2.24
N LYS A 17 -8.02 16.33 -2.85
CA LYS A 17 -8.61 16.40 -4.21
C LYS A 17 -7.79 15.62 -5.25
N GLN A 18 -6.46 15.70 -5.14
CA GLN A 18 -5.51 14.97 -5.98
C GLN A 18 -5.72 13.44 -5.93
N PHE A 19 -6.13 12.91 -4.77
CA PHE A 19 -6.42 11.49 -4.63
C PHE A 19 -7.68 11.07 -5.40
N LYS A 20 -8.77 11.85 -5.31
CA LYS A 20 -9.98 11.60 -6.10
C LYS A 20 -9.71 11.67 -7.60
N GLU A 21 -8.97 12.69 -8.05
CA GLU A 21 -8.57 12.82 -9.47
C GLU A 21 -7.70 11.63 -9.91
N PHE A 22 -6.80 11.16 -9.05
CA PHE A 22 -5.96 10.00 -9.28
C PHE A 22 -6.77 8.69 -9.37
N GLN A 23 -7.75 8.48 -8.47
CA GLN A 23 -8.64 7.31 -8.52
C GLN A 23 -9.42 7.25 -9.83
N GLU A 24 -10.02 8.36 -10.26
CA GLU A 24 -10.78 8.40 -11.51
C GLU A 24 -9.89 8.16 -12.74
N LYS A 25 -8.67 8.71 -12.76
CA LYS A 25 -7.71 8.45 -13.85
C LYS A 25 -7.32 6.97 -13.95
N HIS A 26 -7.22 6.28 -12.81
CA HIS A 26 -6.81 4.88 -12.75
C HIS A 26 -7.97 3.92 -12.58
N LYS A 27 -9.20 4.39 -12.79
CA LYS A 27 -10.38 3.54 -12.89
C LYS A 27 -10.21 2.62 -14.10
N ASN A 28 -9.73 1.41 -13.83
CA ASN A 28 -9.34 0.46 -14.85
C ASN A 28 -9.95 -0.91 -14.56
N LYS A 29 -9.81 -1.85 -15.51
CA LYS A 29 -10.37 -3.20 -15.39
C LYS A 29 -9.48 -4.20 -14.64
N ILE A 30 -8.25 -3.82 -14.28
CA ILE A 30 -7.25 -4.69 -13.66
C ILE A 30 -7.39 -4.67 -12.14
N LEU A 31 -7.56 -3.49 -11.54
CA LEU A 31 -7.71 -3.34 -10.09
C LEU A 31 -8.68 -2.22 -9.72
N LEU A 32 -9.21 -2.31 -8.51
CA LEU A 32 -10.00 -1.28 -7.84
C LEU A 32 -9.12 -0.60 -6.78
N ILE A 33 -9.15 0.74 -6.76
CA ILE A 33 -8.53 1.54 -5.69
C ILE A 33 -9.66 1.96 -4.74
N SER A 34 -9.59 1.58 -3.47
CA SER A 34 -10.61 1.95 -2.47
C SER A 34 -10.60 3.45 -2.19
N ASP A 35 -11.68 3.93 -1.58
CA ASP A 35 -11.66 5.20 -0.86
C ASP A 35 -10.75 5.10 0.38
N ILE A 36 -10.45 6.24 0.99
CA ILE A 36 -9.68 6.28 2.24
C ILE A 36 -10.57 5.78 3.38
N HIS A 37 -10.23 4.62 3.93
CA HIS A 37 -10.86 4.11 5.13
C HIS A 37 -10.10 4.61 6.36
N THR A 38 -10.80 4.83 7.47
CA THR A 38 -10.19 5.21 8.75
C THR A 38 -10.78 4.34 9.85
N THR A 39 -9.93 3.90 10.77
CA THR A 39 -10.35 3.24 12.01
C THR A 39 -9.76 3.99 13.19
N ASP A 40 -10.46 3.94 14.31
CA ASP A 40 -9.99 4.51 15.58
C ASP A 40 -9.09 3.53 16.36
N ARG A 41 -9.02 2.27 15.91
CA ARG A 41 -8.13 1.23 16.46
C ARG A 41 -7.55 0.39 15.34
N SER A 42 -6.22 0.39 15.21
CA SER A 42 -5.49 -0.35 14.19
C SER A 42 -4.23 -0.96 14.77
N TYR A 43 -3.97 -2.19 14.36
CA TYR A 43 -2.80 -2.96 14.77
C TYR A 43 -2.18 -3.62 13.54
N VAL A 44 -0.86 -3.57 13.44
CA VAL A 44 -0.07 -4.25 12.40
C VAL A 44 0.72 -5.36 13.08
N ASP A 45 0.52 -6.58 12.60
CA ASP A 45 1.36 -7.74 12.87
C ASP A 45 1.68 -8.40 11.54
N SER A 46 2.97 -8.51 11.23
CA SER A 46 3.45 -8.86 9.90
C SER A 46 4.94 -9.21 9.93
N ILE A 47 5.43 -9.84 8.86
CA ILE A 47 6.86 -10.12 8.68
C ILE A 47 7.51 -8.99 7.85
N PHE A 48 8.61 -8.46 8.37
CA PHE A 48 9.50 -7.56 7.64
C PHE A 48 10.96 -8.04 7.77
N GLU A 49 11.62 -8.31 6.64
CA GLU A 49 12.92 -8.99 6.60
C GLU A 49 12.89 -10.36 7.28
N ASP A 50 13.57 -10.51 8.43
CA ASP A 50 13.73 -11.76 9.20
C ASP A 50 13.02 -11.73 10.55
N TYR A 51 12.21 -10.70 10.81
CA TYR A 51 11.55 -10.53 12.09
C TYR A 51 10.08 -10.15 11.92
N THR A 52 9.31 -10.50 12.93
CA THR A 52 7.93 -10.04 13.08
C THR A 52 7.94 -8.60 13.58
N ILE A 53 7.09 -7.77 12.99
CA ILE A 53 6.78 -6.45 13.48
C ILE A 53 5.41 -6.44 14.12
N GLU A 54 5.30 -5.78 15.26
CA GLU A 54 4.06 -5.63 16.01
C GLU A 54 3.91 -4.16 16.41
N PHE A 55 2.90 -3.48 15.87
CA PHE A 55 2.68 -2.05 16.10
C PHE A 55 1.20 -1.77 16.38
N ASP A 56 0.91 -1.18 17.53
CA ASP A 56 -0.34 -0.47 17.77
C ASP A 56 -0.25 0.93 17.15
N LEU A 57 -1.12 1.19 16.17
CA LEU A 57 -1.17 2.46 15.45
C LEU A 57 -2.26 3.38 15.99
N GLY A 58 -3.13 2.91 16.89
CA GLY A 58 -4.31 3.65 17.31
C GLY A 58 -5.18 4.01 16.11
N THR A 59 -5.33 5.31 15.83
CA THR A 59 -6.09 5.80 14.68
C THR A 59 -5.25 5.76 13.40
N ALA A 60 -5.67 4.95 12.43
CA ALA A 60 -4.97 4.78 11.16
C ALA A 60 -5.92 4.92 9.97
N SER A 61 -5.36 5.25 8.82
CA SER A 61 -6.07 5.27 7.55
C SER A 61 -5.49 4.25 6.56
N PHE A 62 -6.34 3.75 5.66
CA PHE A 62 -5.99 2.70 4.70
C PHE A 62 -6.50 3.04 3.31
N ILE A 63 -5.73 2.61 2.32
CA ILE A 63 -6.13 2.56 0.91
C ILE A 63 -5.81 1.15 0.41
N ASP A 64 -6.82 0.48 -0.14
CA ASP A 64 -6.71 -0.88 -0.67
C ASP A 64 -6.68 -0.88 -2.20
N PHE A 65 -5.93 -1.83 -2.76
CA PHE A 65 -5.85 -2.14 -4.17
C PHE A 65 -6.31 -3.58 -4.38
N ASP A 66 -7.58 -3.75 -4.76
CA ASP A 66 -8.17 -5.06 -5.02
C ASP A 66 -7.95 -5.47 -6.48
N ILE A 67 -7.22 -6.56 -6.69
CA ILE A 67 -6.97 -7.08 -8.04
C ILE A 67 -8.21 -7.79 -8.57
N LEU A 68 -8.80 -7.22 -9.62
CA LEU A 68 -9.98 -7.75 -10.31
C LEU A 68 -9.61 -8.82 -11.35
N LYS A 69 -8.49 -8.63 -12.07
CA LYS A 69 -7.97 -9.57 -13.06
C LYS A 69 -6.74 -10.30 -12.52
N LYS A 70 -6.97 -11.48 -11.95
CA LYS A 70 -5.92 -12.26 -11.27
C LYS A 70 -5.03 -13.01 -12.26
N GLU A 71 -5.52 -13.17 -13.48
CA GLU A 71 -4.83 -13.75 -14.62
C GLU A 71 -3.82 -12.79 -15.28
N THR A 72 -3.82 -11.50 -14.92
CA THR A 72 -2.79 -10.55 -15.36
C THR A 72 -1.42 -11.03 -14.92
N ASP A 73 -0.44 -10.89 -15.81
CA ASP A 73 0.95 -11.25 -15.54
C ASP A 73 1.43 -10.63 -14.21
N PRO A 74 2.05 -11.41 -13.31
CA PRO A 74 2.49 -10.91 -12.02
C PRO A 74 3.44 -9.71 -12.10
N GLN A 75 4.32 -9.62 -13.11
CA GLN A 75 5.24 -8.50 -13.25
C GLN A 75 4.49 -7.24 -13.68
N GLU A 76 3.62 -7.34 -14.71
CA GLU A 76 2.80 -6.21 -15.15
C GLU A 76 1.93 -5.68 -14.00
N ARG A 77 1.31 -6.60 -13.24
CA ARG A 77 0.51 -6.26 -12.07
C ARG A 77 1.34 -5.55 -11.01
N ASN A 78 2.52 -6.07 -10.66
CA ASN A 78 3.38 -5.46 -9.65
C ASN A 78 3.91 -4.09 -10.10
N LYS A 79 4.27 -3.91 -11.38
CA LYS A 79 4.64 -2.60 -11.96
C LYS A 79 3.50 -1.60 -11.83
N LEU A 80 2.26 -2.01 -12.13
CA LEU A 80 1.08 -1.16 -11.97
C LEU A 80 0.88 -0.77 -10.50
N ILE A 81 0.87 -1.75 -9.58
CA ILE A 81 0.67 -1.47 -8.15
C ILE A 81 1.75 -0.53 -7.63
N LEU A 82 3.03 -0.74 -8.00
CA LEU A 82 4.11 0.14 -7.58
C LEU A 82 3.97 1.56 -8.11
N SER A 83 3.60 1.72 -9.38
CA SER A 83 3.36 3.04 -9.95
C SER A 83 2.24 3.78 -9.20
N LEU A 84 1.17 3.07 -8.85
CA LEU A 84 0.07 3.64 -8.08
C LEU A 84 0.48 3.97 -6.64
N HIS A 85 1.17 3.03 -6.00
CA HIS A 85 1.71 3.18 -4.67
C HIS A 85 2.63 4.40 -4.57
N ASP A 86 3.64 4.51 -5.44
CA ASP A 86 4.62 5.58 -5.42
C ASP A 86 3.96 6.94 -5.68
N LYS A 87 2.95 7.00 -6.55
CA LYS A 87 2.16 8.21 -6.76
C LYS A 87 1.46 8.65 -5.46
N ILE A 88 0.83 7.71 -4.76
CA ILE A 88 0.12 8.02 -3.51
C ILE A 88 1.10 8.48 -2.43
N VAL A 89 2.18 7.74 -2.16
CA VAL A 89 3.03 7.98 -0.99
C VAL A 89 4.13 9.01 -1.19
N ASN A 90 4.51 9.32 -2.44
CA ASN A 90 5.57 10.30 -2.72
C ASN A 90 5.01 11.63 -3.22
N GLU A 91 3.83 11.65 -3.84
CA GLU A 91 3.26 12.90 -4.38
C GLU A 91 2.01 13.35 -3.64
N ILE A 92 1.09 12.44 -3.32
CA ILE A 92 -0.17 12.82 -2.66
C ILE A 92 0.05 12.95 -1.15
N TYR A 93 0.78 12.02 -0.53
CA TYR A 93 1.03 11.95 0.92
C TYR A 93 2.52 11.80 1.25
N PRO A 94 3.39 12.77 0.85
CA PRO A 94 4.84 12.66 1.00
C PRO A 94 5.34 12.63 2.46
N GLU A 95 4.66 13.32 3.37
CA GLU A 95 5.06 13.46 4.78
C GLU A 95 4.48 12.38 5.69
N GLU A 96 3.80 11.40 5.10
CA GLU A 96 3.03 10.41 5.83
C GLU A 96 3.81 9.10 5.92
N ASP A 97 3.99 8.60 7.15
CA ASP A 97 4.54 7.28 7.40
C ASP A 97 3.48 6.21 7.14
N TYR A 98 3.90 5.08 6.55
CA TYR A 98 3.00 4.03 6.12
C TYR A 98 3.65 2.65 6.11
N PHE A 99 2.81 1.63 6.01
CA PHE A 99 3.16 0.26 5.63
C PHE A 99 2.47 -0.09 4.32
N PHE A 100 3.21 -0.69 3.39
CA PHE A 100 2.70 -1.24 2.16
C PHE A 100 2.78 -2.77 2.23
N SER A 101 1.62 -3.43 2.26
CA SER A 101 1.52 -4.87 2.53
C SER A 101 0.60 -5.61 1.58
N PHE A 102 0.72 -6.93 1.57
CA PHE A 102 -0.15 -7.84 0.84
C PHE A 102 -1.04 -8.61 1.80
N ASN A 103 -2.36 -8.53 1.57
CA ASN A 103 -3.41 -9.13 2.38
C ASN A 103 -3.28 -8.86 3.89
N GLY A 104 -2.55 -7.79 4.27
CA GLY A 104 -2.28 -7.45 5.67
C GLY A 104 -1.24 -8.32 6.37
N ASP A 105 -0.50 -9.18 5.66
CA ASP A 105 0.40 -10.18 6.24
C ASP A 105 1.88 -9.94 5.88
N ILE A 106 2.22 -9.79 4.60
CA ILE A 106 3.61 -9.55 4.18
C ILE A 106 3.81 -8.07 3.88
N ILE A 107 4.70 -7.40 4.62
CA ILE A 107 5.08 -6.02 4.31
C ILE A 107 6.22 -5.99 3.32
N TYR A 108 6.00 -5.28 2.22
CA TYR A 108 6.97 -5.09 1.16
C TYR A 108 7.78 -3.82 1.37
N GLN A 109 7.17 -2.77 1.91
CA GLN A 109 7.84 -1.50 2.15
C GLN A 109 7.18 -0.78 3.31
N MET A 110 7.97 -0.02 4.06
CA MET A 110 7.48 0.88 5.08
C MET A 110 8.25 2.19 5.06
N ARG A 111 7.59 3.28 5.46
CA ARG A 111 8.23 4.55 5.76
C ARG A 111 8.08 4.84 7.25
N GLU A 112 9.19 5.13 7.89
CA GLU A 112 9.23 5.49 9.31
C GLU A 112 10.13 6.70 9.51
N ASN A 113 9.59 7.74 10.15
CA ASN A 113 10.28 9.02 10.36
C ASN A 113 10.83 9.57 9.04
N GLY A 114 10.06 9.45 7.95
CA GLY A 114 10.47 9.90 6.61
C GLY A 114 11.43 8.95 5.87
N ILE A 115 11.92 7.88 6.51
CA ILE A 115 12.88 6.95 5.91
C ILE A 115 12.15 5.74 5.33
N THR A 116 12.23 5.56 4.01
CA THR A 116 11.66 4.40 3.31
C THR A 116 12.61 3.20 3.38
N LYS A 117 12.08 2.05 3.82
CA LYS A 117 12.77 0.76 3.84
C LYS A 117 11.95 -0.26 3.03
N ARG A 118 12.62 -1.05 2.19
CA ARG A 118 12.01 -2.15 1.43
C ARG A 118 12.41 -3.47 2.05
N ASN A 119 11.50 -4.43 2.05
CA ASN A 119 11.76 -5.81 2.43
C ASN A 119 12.59 -6.47 1.32
N SER A 120 13.88 -6.63 1.57
CA SER A 120 14.87 -7.15 0.62
C SER A 120 14.60 -8.58 0.18
N LYS A 121 13.84 -9.35 0.98
CA LYS A 121 13.47 -10.74 0.69
C LYS A 121 12.22 -10.87 -0.17
N SER A 122 11.52 -9.76 -0.42
CA SER A 122 10.29 -9.81 -1.19
C SER A 122 10.55 -10.05 -2.68
N SER A 123 9.94 -11.09 -3.24
CA SER A 123 9.90 -11.29 -4.69
C SER A 123 9.04 -10.25 -5.41
N PHE A 124 8.25 -9.46 -4.68
CA PHE A 124 7.40 -8.41 -5.24
C PHE A 124 8.19 -7.44 -6.13
N TYR A 125 9.41 -7.09 -5.73
CA TYR A 125 10.28 -6.14 -6.44
C TYR A 125 11.19 -6.76 -7.51
N GLN A 126 11.20 -8.09 -7.65
CA GLN A 126 12.12 -8.75 -8.57
C GLN A 126 11.76 -8.47 -10.03
N ASN A 127 12.76 -8.11 -10.84
CA ASN A 127 12.63 -7.85 -12.28
C ASN A 127 11.64 -6.71 -12.64
N LEU A 128 11.53 -5.70 -11.77
CA LEU A 128 10.68 -4.53 -12.01
C LEU A 128 11.39 -3.35 -12.69
N ASP A 129 12.70 -3.48 -12.96
CA ASP A 129 13.50 -2.53 -13.75
C ASP A 129 13.04 -2.45 -15.23
#